data_AF-A0A955W5Z1-F1
#
_entry.id   AF-A0A955W5Z1-F1
#
_cell.length_a   1.000
_cell.length_b   1.000
_cell.length_c   1.000
_cell.angle_alpha   90.00
_cell.angle_beta   90.00
_cell.angle_gamma   90.00
#
_symmetry.space_group_name_H-M   'P 1'
#
loop_
_entity.id
_entity.type
_entity.pdbx_description
1 polymer ?
#
loop_
_entity_poly.entity_id
_entity_poly.type
_entity_poly.pdbx_seq_one_letter_code
_entity_poly.pdbx_strand_id
1 'polypeptide(L)'
;MTYRSLPAALALLTLAVGVWTLRPEGVDAQRGGRATAYIVQGQVPRNMEASALQRFGRSHAARRLQETPDGPINERMWLGKLIVNFGSPLGDVQYDVLFYDVTRGRTLVTTQEVFVNDRTQTAFVNPIRLRRPQFSPGQRIEVVVTVRHREIASARTELTGEVPRNSGEVDFTNGGEAP
;
A
#
# COMPACT_ATOMS: atom_id res chain seq x y z
N MET A 1 63.86 -50.08 5.96
CA MET A 1 63.54 -51.46 5.55
C MET A 1 62.04 -51.69 5.75
N THR A 2 61.32 -51.66 4.63
CA THR A 2 60.19 -52.50 4.19
C THR A 2 60.16 -53.92 4.81
N TYR A 3 59.08 -54.71 4.98
CA TYR A 3 57.68 -54.81 4.49
C TYR A 3 56.92 -55.82 5.41
N ARG A 4 55.57 -55.74 5.50
CA ARG A 4 54.56 -56.85 5.48
C ARG A 4 53.29 -56.46 6.26
N SER A 5 52.19 -56.08 5.61
CA SER A 5 51.11 -56.88 4.98
C SER A 5 49.99 -57.32 5.94
N LEU A 6 48.88 -56.55 5.94
CA LEU A 6 47.42 -56.87 5.84
C LEU A 6 46.92 -58.31 6.11
N PRO A 7 45.62 -58.58 6.46
CA PRO A 7 44.41 -57.73 6.36
C PRO A 7 43.31 -57.88 7.46
N ALA A 8 42.32 -56.97 7.40
CA ALA A 8 40.86 -57.14 7.56
C ALA A 8 40.23 -57.74 8.85
N ALA A 9 39.50 -56.88 9.58
CA ALA A 9 38.14 -57.12 10.10
C ALA A 9 37.58 -55.76 10.59
N LEU A 10 36.90 -54.99 9.75
CA LEU A 10 35.44 -54.95 9.65
C LEU A 10 34.72 -54.78 11.01
N ALA A 11 34.47 -53.52 11.40
CA ALA A 11 33.35 -53.16 12.26
C ALA A 11 32.85 -51.77 11.86
N LEU A 12 31.96 -51.76 10.87
CA LEU A 12 31.08 -50.64 10.56
C LEU A 12 30.15 -50.41 11.74
N LEU A 13 30.31 -49.30 12.47
CA LEU A 13 29.29 -48.81 13.38
C LEU A 13 28.96 -47.37 12.98
N THR A 14 28.01 -47.29 12.05
CA THR A 14 27.32 -46.08 11.63
C THR A 14 26.55 -45.48 12.80
N LEU A 15 27.10 -44.47 13.46
CA LEU A 15 26.33 -43.57 14.31
C LEU A 15 25.82 -42.41 13.45
N ALA A 16 24.77 -42.68 12.69
CA ALA A 16 23.91 -41.65 12.12
C ALA A 16 23.07 -41.06 13.26
N VAL A 17 23.61 -40.06 13.96
CA VAL A 17 22.79 -39.21 14.84
C VAL A 17 21.96 -38.31 13.94
N GLY A 18 20.73 -38.76 13.68
CA GLY A 18 19.71 -37.96 13.03
C GLY A 18 19.33 -36.77 13.89
N VAL A 19 19.89 -35.60 13.58
CA VAL A 19 19.31 -34.31 13.98
C VAL A 19 18.32 -33.91 12.88
N TRP A 20 17.18 -34.61 12.84
CA TRP A 20 16.07 -34.37 11.90
C TRP A 20 14.80 -33.96 12.66
N THR A 21 14.93 -33.13 13.71
CA THR A 21 13.76 -32.61 14.44
C THR A 21 13.84 -31.15 14.84
N LEU A 22 14.73 -30.34 14.23
CA LEU A 22 14.43 -28.92 14.09
C LEU A 22 13.55 -28.74 12.85
N ARG A 23 12.31 -29.23 12.96
CA ARG A 23 11.24 -28.65 12.15
C ARG A 23 11.26 -27.17 12.53
N PRO A 24 11.39 -26.21 11.60
CA PRO A 24 11.00 -24.85 11.95
C PRO A 24 9.57 -25.00 12.47
N GLU A 25 9.37 -24.68 13.74
CA GLU A 25 8.02 -24.47 14.26
C GLU A 25 7.35 -23.59 13.23
N GLY A 26 6.28 -24.13 12.63
CA GLY A 26 5.52 -23.43 11.63
C GLY A 26 5.26 -22.06 12.21
N VAL A 27 5.83 -21.05 11.54
CA VAL A 27 5.73 -19.67 11.94
C VAL A 27 4.24 -19.35 11.97
N ASP A 28 3.62 -19.46 13.13
CA ASP A 28 2.27 -18.96 13.42
C ASP A 28 2.22 -17.42 13.27
N ALA A 29 3.31 -16.79 12.84
CA ALA A 29 3.33 -15.41 12.37
C ALA A 29 2.68 -15.20 10.98
N GLN A 30 2.05 -16.22 10.38
CA GLN A 30 1.36 -16.11 9.09
C GLN A 30 -0.16 -15.82 9.17
N ARG A 31 -0.66 -15.44 10.36
CA ARG A 31 -2.02 -14.87 10.54
C ARG A 31 -1.98 -13.35 10.74
N GLY A 32 -1.23 -12.63 9.92
CA GLY A 32 -1.56 -11.21 9.70
C GLY A 32 -2.97 -11.18 9.11
N GLY A 33 -3.95 -10.66 9.84
CA GLY A 33 -5.35 -10.71 9.46
C GLY A 33 -5.53 -10.22 8.01
N ARG A 34 -6.09 -11.07 7.15
CA ARG A 34 -6.38 -10.69 5.75
C ARG A 34 -7.37 -9.53 5.78
N ALA A 35 -7.01 -8.42 5.13
CA ALA A 35 -7.91 -7.30 4.93
C ALA A 35 -8.16 -7.08 3.43
N THR A 36 -9.19 -6.30 3.13
CA THR A 36 -9.46 -5.80 1.78
C THR A 36 -9.60 -4.29 1.84
N ALA A 37 -9.02 -3.61 0.85
CA ALA A 37 -9.05 -2.17 0.72
C ALA A 37 -9.67 -1.77 -0.62
N TYR A 38 -10.49 -0.72 -0.59
CA TYR A 38 -11.07 -0.13 -1.79
C TYR A 38 -10.98 1.39 -1.69
N ILE A 39 -10.57 2.03 -2.78
CA ILE A 39 -10.63 3.49 -2.92
C ILE A 39 -11.92 3.80 -3.65
N VAL A 40 -12.72 4.71 -3.11
CA VAL A 40 -13.97 5.18 -3.74
C VAL A 40 -13.97 6.69 -3.83
N GLN A 41 -14.62 7.24 -4.84
CA GLN A 41 -14.82 8.68 -4.99
C GLN A 41 -16.30 9.00 -4.86
N GLY A 42 -16.65 9.90 -3.93
CA GLY A 42 -18.04 10.32 -3.67
C GLY A 42 -18.57 9.96 -2.28
N GLN A 43 -19.90 9.93 -2.17
CA GLN A 43 -20.58 9.69 -0.90
C GLN A 43 -20.59 8.19 -0.57
N VAL A 44 -20.16 7.86 0.65
CA VAL A 44 -20.30 6.52 1.23
C VAL A 44 -21.42 6.66 2.24
N PRO A 45 -22.51 5.89 2.11
CA PRO A 45 -23.59 5.91 3.08
C PRO A 45 -23.10 5.62 4.49
N ARG A 46 -23.70 6.29 5.48
CA ARG A 46 -23.33 6.16 6.89
C ARG A 46 -23.98 4.91 7.49
N ASN A 47 -23.43 4.43 8.60
CA ASN A 47 -23.99 3.35 9.42
C ASN A 47 -24.25 2.04 8.64
N MET A 48 -23.47 1.77 7.60
CA MET A 48 -23.51 0.49 6.91
C MET A 48 -22.89 -0.61 7.78
N GLU A 49 -23.48 -1.80 7.75
CA GLU A 49 -22.82 -3.00 8.23
C GLU A 49 -21.55 -3.30 7.42
N ALA A 50 -20.57 -3.95 8.05
CA ALA A 50 -19.30 -4.32 7.42
C ALA A 50 -19.49 -5.08 6.10
N SER A 51 -20.43 -6.02 6.03
CA SER A 51 -20.70 -6.80 4.82
C SER A 51 -21.24 -5.94 3.67
N ALA A 52 -22.10 -4.96 3.99
CA ALA A 52 -22.64 -4.01 3.02
C ALA A 52 -21.57 -3.05 2.54
N LEU A 53 -20.72 -2.57 3.44
CA LEU A 53 -19.61 -1.68 3.13
C LEU A 53 -18.56 -2.37 2.24
N GLN A 54 -18.27 -3.66 2.47
CA GLN A 54 -17.41 -4.45 1.60
C GLN A 54 -17.99 -4.60 0.19
N ARG A 55 -19.30 -4.91 0.07
CA ARG A 55 -19.98 -4.97 -1.23
C ARG A 55 -19.95 -3.62 -1.95
N PHE A 56 -20.24 -2.55 -1.23
CA PHE A 56 -20.18 -1.18 -1.75
C PHE A 56 -18.79 -0.82 -2.26
N GLY A 57 -17.74 -1.05 -1.45
CA GLY A 57 -16.37 -0.77 -1.83
C GLY A 57 -15.94 -1.54 -3.08
N ARG A 58 -16.35 -2.81 -3.20
CA ARG A 58 -16.09 -3.62 -4.40
C ARG A 58 -16.78 -3.07 -5.65
N SER A 59 -18.04 -2.65 -5.55
CA SER A 59 -18.81 -2.17 -6.70
C SER A 59 -18.49 -0.74 -7.11
N HIS A 60 -17.98 0.08 -6.19
CA HIS A 60 -17.66 1.50 -6.42
C HIS A 60 -16.15 1.79 -6.41
N ALA A 61 -15.31 0.74 -6.50
CA ALA A 61 -13.86 0.90 -6.52
C ALA A 61 -13.43 1.80 -7.69
N ALA A 62 -12.93 2.98 -7.33
CA ALA A 62 -12.43 3.97 -8.27
C ALA A 62 -11.08 3.49 -8.83
N ARG A 63 -11.08 3.15 -10.12
CA ARG A 63 -9.83 2.93 -10.87
C ARG A 63 -9.11 4.25 -11.17
N ARG A 64 -9.86 5.35 -11.17
CA ARG A 64 -9.38 6.71 -11.39
C ARG A 64 -10.02 7.63 -10.38
N LEU A 65 -9.23 8.52 -9.79
CA LEU A 65 -9.73 9.64 -8.99
C LEU A 65 -9.66 10.90 -9.84
N GLN A 66 -10.78 11.60 -9.96
CA GLN A 66 -10.80 12.95 -10.54
C GLN A 66 -10.30 13.98 -9.54
N GLU A 67 -9.49 14.91 -10.04
CA GLU A 67 -9.11 16.12 -9.34
C GLU A 67 -10.33 17.00 -9.08
N THR A 68 -10.34 17.72 -7.95
CA THR A 68 -11.36 18.74 -7.67
C THR A 68 -11.34 19.82 -8.76
N PRO A 69 -12.50 20.19 -9.32
CA PRO A 69 -12.55 21.15 -10.43
C PRO A 69 -12.30 22.61 -9.98
N ASP A 70 -12.58 22.91 -8.71
CA ASP A 70 -12.64 24.29 -8.21
C ASP A 70 -11.30 24.79 -7.67
N GLY A 71 -11.06 26.09 -7.86
CA GLY A 71 -9.90 26.80 -7.32
C GLY A 71 -8.65 26.76 -8.21
N PRO A 72 -7.60 27.50 -7.82
CA PRO A 72 -6.29 27.50 -8.48
C PRO A 72 -5.70 26.09 -8.60
N ILE A 73 -5.01 25.78 -9.71
CA ILE A 73 -4.49 24.41 -9.98
C ILE A 73 -3.62 23.90 -8.82
N ASN A 74 -2.80 24.75 -8.22
CA ASN A 74 -1.93 24.42 -7.09
C ASN A 74 -2.67 24.09 -5.78
N GLU A 75 -3.95 24.47 -5.66
CA GLU A 75 -4.79 24.20 -4.49
C GLU A 75 -5.71 22.99 -4.69
N ARG A 76 -5.84 22.52 -5.94
CA ARG A 76 -6.65 21.35 -6.28
C ARG A 76 -6.07 20.07 -5.68
N MET A 77 -6.94 19.07 -5.51
CA MET A 77 -6.59 17.80 -4.89
C MET A 77 -7.47 16.66 -5.40
N TRP A 78 -7.05 15.42 -5.15
CA TRP A 78 -7.89 14.25 -5.36
C TRP A 78 -8.54 13.86 -4.04
N LEU A 79 -9.86 13.96 -4.00
CA LEU A 79 -10.67 13.58 -2.85
C LEU A 79 -11.23 12.17 -3.06
N GLY A 80 -11.04 11.33 -2.05
CA GLY A 80 -11.58 9.98 -2.04
C GLY A 80 -11.83 9.48 -0.62
N LYS A 81 -12.28 8.24 -0.52
CA LYS A 81 -12.39 7.51 0.74
C LYS A 81 -11.75 6.14 0.60
N LEU A 82 -10.95 5.77 1.60
CA LEU A 82 -10.45 4.42 1.77
C LEU A 82 -11.46 3.63 2.59
N ILE A 83 -11.99 2.57 2.01
CA ILE A 83 -12.76 1.57 2.72
C ILE A 83 -11.82 0.42 3.05
N VAL A 84 -11.66 0.10 4.33
CA VAL A 84 -10.84 -1.03 4.80
C VAL A 84 -11.75 -2.02 5.52
N ASN A 85 -11.74 -3.28 5.11
CA ASN A 85 -12.44 -4.37 5.80
C ASN A 85 -11.44 -5.43 6.24
N PHE A 86 -11.27 -5.58 7.54
CA PHE A 86 -10.46 -6.61 8.20
C PHE A 86 -11.26 -7.90 8.34
N GLY A 87 -10.63 -9.05 8.09
CA GLY A 87 -11.26 -10.37 8.27
C GLY A 87 -11.48 -10.77 9.72
N SER A 88 -10.96 -9.99 10.67
CA SER A 88 -11.12 -10.18 12.11
C SER A 88 -11.08 -8.80 12.78
N PRO A 89 -11.55 -8.64 14.03
CA PRO A 89 -11.37 -7.41 14.78
C PRO A 89 -9.93 -6.92 14.70
N LEU A 90 -9.74 -5.62 14.52
CA LEU A 90 -8.40 -5.03 14.37
C LEU A 90 -7.50 -5.42 15.55
N GLY A 91 -8.05 -5.48 16.76
CA GLY A 91 -7.33 -5.87 17.97
C GLY A 91 -6.24 -4.86 18.39
N ASP A 92 -6.14 -3.75 17.69
CA ASP A 92 -5.17 -2.68 17.88
C ASP A 92 -5.88 -1.31 17.91
N VAL A 93 -5.19 -0.28 18.40
CA VAL A 93 -5.70 1.12 18.41
C VAL A 93 -5.42 1.85 17.11
N GLN A 94 -4.52 1.32 16.29
CA GLN A 94 -3.96 2.02 15.15
C GLN A 94 -3.68 1.07 14.00
N TYR A 95 -3.80 1.61 12.79
CA TYR A 95 -3.16 1.08 11.60
C TYR A 95 -2.67 2.24 10.74
N ASP A 96 -1.72 1.96 9.85
CA ASP A 96 -1.16 2.97 8.97
C ASP A 96 -1.62 2.76 7.54
N VAL A 97 -1.71 3.86 6.80
CA VAL A 97 -2.04 3.92 5.39
C VAL A 97 -0.86 4.56 4.67
N LEU A 98 -0.18 3.77 3.86
CA LEU A 98 1.00 4.20 3.10
C LEU A 98 0.59 4.47 1.66
N PHE A 99 1.06 5.58 1.10
CA PHE A 99 0.76 6.00 -0.26
C PHE A 99 2.03 5.89 -1.10
N TYR A 100 2.05 4.93 -2.01
CA TYR A 100 3.15 4.73 -2.95
C TYR A 100 2.79 5.26 -4.33
N ASP A 101 3.70 6.00 -4.96
CA ASP A 101 3.70 6.15 -6.42
C ASP A 101 4.22 4.83 -7.00
N VAL A 102 3.49 4.26 -7.96
CA VAL A 102 3.83 3.03 -8.68
C VAL A 102 3.92 3.25 -10.19
N THR A 103 4.02 4.50 -10.64
CA THR A 103 4.06 4.87 -12.06
C THR A 103 5.31 4.35 -12.75
N ARG A 104 6.48 4.46 -12.10
CA ARG A 104 7.78 4.04 -12.64
C ARG A 104 8.53 3.03 -11.76
N GLY A 105 7.93 2.65 -10.65
CA GLY A 105 8.56 1.93 -9.55
C GLY A 105 7.83 2.31 -8.27
N ARG A 106 7.99 1.51 -7.21
CA ARG A 106 7.26 1.70 -5.95
C ARG A 106 8.03 2.64 -5.03
N THR A 107 7.61 3.91 -4.98
CA THR A 107 8.24 4.95 -4.15
C THR A 107 7.24 5.47 -3.13
N LEU A 108 7.59 5.44 -1.84
CA LEU A 108 6.73 5.99 -0.78
C LEU A 108 6.64 7.51 -0.93
N VAL A 109 5.42 8.03 -1.03
CA VAL A 109 5.13 9.47 -1.14
C VAL A 109 4.80 10.05 0.23
N THR A 110 3.91 9.40 0.97
CA THR A 110 3.48 9.85 2.30
C THR A 110 2.81 8.70 3.08
N THR A 111 2.60 8.91 4.38
CA THR A 111 1.94 7.99 5.30
C THR A 111 0.87 8.72 6.09
N GLN A 112 -0.20 8.02 6.42
CA GLN A 112 -1.28 8.49 7.30
C GLN A 112 -1.52 7.46 8.39
N GLU A 113 -1.45 7.90 9.65
CA GLU A 113 -1.84 7.09 10.81
C GLU A 113 -3.35 7.20 11.03
N VAL A 114 -4.00 6.07 11.31
CA VAL A 114 -5.43 6.01 11.59
C VAL A 114 -5.66 5.40 12.96
N PHE A 115 -6.18 6.20 13.88
CA PHE A 115 -6.61 5.75 15.20
C PHE A 115 -8.06 5.27 15.15
N VAL A 116 -8.32 4.11 15.76
CA VAL A 116 -9.67 3.55 15.87
C VAL A 116 -10.23 3.77 17.27
N ASN A 117 -11.51 4.15 17.33
CA ASN A 117 -12.21 4.31 18.61
C ASN A 117 -12.65 2.96 19.19
N ASP A 118 -12.91 1.98 18.33
CA ASP A 118 -13.42 0.67 18.71
C ASP A 118 -12.60 -0.43 18.01
N ARG A 119 -11.83 -1.18 18.81
CA ARG A 119 -10.94 -2.25 18.32
C ARG A 119 -11.72 -3.50 17.89
N THR A 120 -13.01 -3.57 18.21
CA THR A 120 -13.90 -4.67 17.81
C THR A 120 -14.44 -4.49 16.39
N GLN A 121 -14.40 -3.26 15.86
CA GLN A 121 -14.80 -2.98 14.49
C GLN A 121 -13.86 -3.65 13.49
N THR A 122 -14.48 -4.13 12.41
CA THR A 122 -13.80 -4.80 11.30
C THR A 122 -13.82 -3.98 10.02
N ALA A 123 -14.57 -2.88 9.97
CA ALA A 123 -14.76 -2.10 8.75
C ALA A 123 -14.69 -0.61 9.04
N PHE A 124 -13.88 0.10 8.24
CA PHE A 124 -13.56 1.51 8.46
C PHE A 124 -13.62 2.28 7.15
N VAL A 125 -14.01 3.55 7.24
CA VAL A 125 -14.06 4.48 6.12
C VAL A 125 -13.23 5.72 6.47
N ASN A 126 -12.10 5.91 5.80
CA ASN A 126 -11.22 7.04 6.04
C ASN A 126 -11.22 8.01 4.85
N PRO A 127 -11.26 9.33 5.08
CA PRO A 127 -11.04 10.26 4.00
C PRO A 127 -9.60 10.16 3.48
N ILE A 128 -9.43 10.19 2.16
CA ILE A 128 -8.15 10.37 1.48
C ILE A 128 -8.15 11.76 0.85
N ARG A 129 -7.08 12.51 1.06
CA ARG A 129 -6.85 13.82 0.45
C ARG A 129 -5.46 13.87 -0.16
N LEU A 130 -5.37 13.66 -1.46
CA LEU A 130 -4.10 13.70 -2.19
C LEU A 130 -3.90 15.12 -2.73
N ARG A 131 -3.07 15.91 -2.07
CA ARG A 131 -2.89 17.34 -2.40
C ARG A 131 -1.78 17.53 -3.41
N ARG A 132 -1.91 18.55 -4.27
CA ARG A 132 -0.72 19.16 -4.88
C ARG A 132 0.12 19.82 -3.77
N PRO A 133 1.47 19.75 -3.79
CA PRO A 133 2.39 19.33 -4.84
C PRO A 133 2.86 17.85 -4.76
N GLN A 134 2.44 17.10 -3.73
CA GLN A 134 2.92 15.72 -3.51
C GLN A 134 2.43 14.75 -4.58
N PHE A 135 1.26 15.06 -5.15
CA PHE A 135 0.60 14.25 -6.17
C PHE A 135 0.39 15.07 -7.45
N SER A 136 0.41 14.38 -8.58
CA SER A 136 0.33 14.94 -9.94
C SER A 136 -0.63 14.13 -10.82
N PRO A 137 -1.28 14.76 -11.81
CA PRO A 137 -2.07 14.05 -12.80
C PRO A 137 -1.24 12.99 -13.55
N GLY A 138 -1.87 11.87 -13.88
CA GLY A 138 -1.25 10.72 -14.55
C GLY A 138 -0.48 9.77 -13.62
N GLN A 139 -0.33 10.11 -12.34
CA GLN A 139 0.28 9.19 -11.37
C GLN A 139 -0.62 7.98 -11.11
N ARG A 140 0.01 6.81 -11.00
CA ARG A 140 -0.61 5.59 -10.48
C ARG A 140 -0.19 5.43 -9.03
N ILE A 141 -1.17 5.38 -8.13
CA ILE A 141 -0.94 5.29 -6.69
C ILE A 141 -1.38 3.92 -6.19
N GLU A 142 -0.54 3.31 -5.36
CA GLU A 142 -0.88 2.16 -4.54
C GLU A 142 -1.03 2.60 -3.08
N VAL A 143 -2.24 2.46 -2.55
CA VAL A 143 -2.56 2.72 -1.15
C VAL A 143 -2.49 1.40 -0.40
N VAL A 144 -1.63 1.32 0.60
CA VAL A 144 -1.33 0.10 1.35
C VAL A 144 -1.76 0.30 2.79
N VAL A 145 -2.47 -0.68 3.33
CA VAL A 145 -2.85 -0.69 4.75
C VAL A 145 -1.88 -1.60 5.49
N THR A 146 -1.29 -1.09 6.58
CA THR A 146 -0.41 -1.86 7.45
C THR A 146 -0.91 -1.90 8.88
N VAL A 147 -0.79 -3.07 9.51
CA VAL A 147 -0.97 -3.24 10.95
C VAL A 147 0.33 -3.74 11.53
N ARG A 148 0.88 -3.05 12.54
CA ARG A 148 2.19 -3.38 13.13
C ARG A 148 3.27 -3.54 12.07
N HIS A 149 3.32 -2.59 11.13
CA HIS A 149 4.25 -2.56 10.00
C HIS A 149 4.14 -3.73 8.99
N ARG A 150 3.08 -4.54 9.07
CA ARG A 150 2.83 -5.60 8.08
C ARG A 150 1.76 -5.15 7.09
N GLU A 151 2.07 -5.21 5.81
CA GLU A 151 1.10 -4.96 4.74
C GLU A 151 0.03 -6.06 4.74
N ILE A 152 -1.24 -5.67 4.87
CA ILE A 152 -2.38 -6.60 5.00
C ILE A 152 -3.45 -6.41 3.92
N ALA A 153 -3.43 -5.25 3.24
CA ALA A 153 -4.28 -4.94 2.10
C ALA A 153 -3.65 -3.84 1.25
N SER A 154 -4.02 -3.79 -0.02
CA SER A 154 -3.69 -2.68 -0.91
C SER A 154 -4.82 -2.39 -1.90
N ALA A 155 -4.87 -1.16 -2.39
CA ALA A 155 -5.76 -0.69 -3.43
C ALA A 155 -5.00 0.21 -4.40
N ARG A 156 -5.34 0.18 -5.68
CA ARG A 156 -4.67 0.99 -6.71
C ARG A 156 -5.65 1.91 -7.41
N THR A 157 -5.19 3.12 -7.73
CA THR A 157 -5.94 4.10 -8.52
C THR A 157 -4.98 4.96 -9.35
N GLU A 158 -5.46 5.47 -10.46
CA GLU A 158 -4.80 6.51 -11.25
C GLU A 158 -5.37 7.89 -10.89
N LEU A 159 -4.54 8.93 -10.92
CA LEU A 159 -4.96 10.31 -10.66
C LEU A 159 -5.20 11.02 -11.99
N THR A 160 -6.40 11.56 -12.19
CA THR A 160 -6.74 12.32 -13.39
C THR A 160 -6.99 13.79 -13.04
N GLY A 161 -6.52 14.69 -13.88
CA GLY A 161 -6.61 16.12 -13.60
C GLY A 161 -5.95 16.94 -14.71
N GLU A 162 -5.90 18.25 -14.49
CA GLU A 162 -5.36 19.18 -15.47
C GLU A 162 -3.83 19.24 -15.39
N VAL A 163 -3.16 19.10 -16.54
CA VAL A 163 -1.71 19.29 -16.65
C VAL A 163 -1.47 20.75 -17.05
N PRO A 164 -0.75 21.56 -16.25
CA PRO A 164 -0.39 22.92 -16.64
C PRO A 164 0.37 22.88 -17.97
N ARG A 165 -0.21 23.50 -19.01
CA ARG A 165 0.50 23.73 -20.26
C ARG A 165 1.32 25.00 -20.08
N ASN A 166 2.59 24.87 -19.74
CA ASN A 166 3.53 25.98 -19.89
C ASN A 166 3.75 26.16 -21.40
N SER A 167 2.92 27.00 -22.02
CA SER A 167 3.20 27.57 -23.33
C SER A 167 4.48 28.38 -23.19
N GLY A 168 5.61 27.81 -23.57
CA GLY A 168 6.93 28.45 -23.53
C GLY A 168 7.10 29.55 -24.56
N GLU A 169 6.08 30.38 -24.79
CA GLU A 169 6.17 31.55 -25.65
C GLU A 169 6.75 32.69 -24.82
N VAL A 170 8.09 32.76 -24.84
CA VAL A 170 8.82 33.93 -24.35
C VAL A 170 8.87 34.91 -25.50
N ASP A 171 8.08 35.97 -25.44
CA ASP A 171 8.09 37.02 -26.46
C ASP A 171 9.34 37.90 -26.28
N PHE A 172 10.27 37.84 -27.24
CA PHE A 172 11.52 38.60 -27.25
C PHE A 172 11.41 39.94 -28.00
N THR A 173 10.21 40.51 -28.19
CA THR A 173 10.04 41.72 -29.03
C THR A 173 10.31 43.07 -28.36
N ASN A 174 10.82 43.14 -27.13
CA ASN A 174 11.22 44.40 -26.50
C ASN A 174 12.73 44.46 -26.22
N GLY A 175 13.50 44.69 -27.28
CA GLY A 175 14.92 45.02 -27.24
C GLY A 175 15.25 46.20 -28.16
N GLY A 176 14.46 47.27 -28.07
CA GLY A 176 14.78 48.55 -28.70
C GLY A 176 15.74 49.35 -27.83
N GLU A 177 16.88 49.74 -28.40
CA GLU A 177 17.24 51.13 -28.74
C GLU A 177 18.77 51.29 -28.66
N ALA A 178 19.37 51.55 -29.83
CA ALA A 178 20.78 51.92 -29.95
C ALA A 178 20.92 53.43 -29.76
N PRO A 179 21.85 53.88 -28.91
CA PRO A 179 22.59 55.12 -29.11
C PRO A 179 24.04 54.87 -29.55
#